data_AF-A0A6J4R5V9-F1
#
_entry.id   AF-A0A6J4R5V9-F1
#
_cell.length_a   1.000
_cell.length_b   1.000
_cell.length_c   1.000
_cell.angle_alpha   90.00
_cell.angle_beta   90.00
_cell.angle_gamma   90.00
#
_symmetry.space_group_name_H-M   'P 1'
#
loop_
_entity.id
_entity.type
_entity.pdbx_description
1 polymer ?
#
loop_
_entity_poly.entity_id
_entity_poly.type
_entity_poly.pdbx_seq_one_letter_code
_entity_poly.pdbx_strand_id
1 'polypeptide(L)'
;MSRYHALVLVPGDAGTPVDEACEAAAKLLYPFMRSEDDPEADYQFDWFLQPNDLSEPDDDDRLMWPVGDIVERFSELQVEAILTPDGRWHEAEAGQLWDDEEWVQKARHLLQQHRGCLALRHMLHV
;
A
#
# COMPACT_ATOMS: atom_id res chain seq x y z
N MET A 1 -1.29 -17.48 10.01
CA MET A 1 -1.78 -16.20 9.46
C MET A 1 -0.63 -15.60 8.68
N SER A 2 -0.85 -15.36 7.39
CA SER A 2 0.17 -14.80 6.51
C SER A 2 0.01 -13.27 6.52
N ARG A 3 1.13 -12.55 6.39
CA ARG A 3 1.15 -11.09 6.30
C ARG A 3 1.46 -10.70 4.86
N TYR A 4 0.81 -9.63 4.41
CA TYR A 4 0.96 -9.12 3.05
C TYR A 4 1.08 -7.60 3.13
N HIS A 5 2.12 -7.00 2.54
CA HIS A 5 2.33 -5.55 2.58
C HIS A 5 1.85 -4.89 1.28
N ALA A 6 0.99 -3.90 1.43
CA ALA A 6 0.47 -3.11 0.33
C ALA A 6 0.89 -1.66 0.47
N LEU A 7 1.18 -1.01 -0.65
CA LEU A 7 1.39 0.42 -0.74
C LEU A 7 0.12 1.09 -1.30
N VAL A 8 -0.58 1.85 -0.46
CA VAL A 8 -1.81 2.53 -0.85
C VAL A 8 -1.48 3.96 -1.25
N LEU A 9 -1.84 4.34 -2.47
CA LEU A 9 -1.62 5.68 -3.00
C LEU A 9 -2.89 6.51 -2.83
N VAL A 10 -2.76 7.66 -2.16
CA VAL A 10 -3.87 8.60 -1.94
C VAL A 10 -3.53 9.98 -2.49
N PRO A 11 -4.51 10.73 -3.03
CA PRO A 11 -4.29 12.14 -3.37
C PRO A 11 -3.87 12.94 -2.14
N GLY A 12 -2.81 13.74 -2.25
CA GLY A 12 -2.31 14.55 -1.15
C GLY A 12 -0.86 14.98 -1.34
N ASP A 13 -0.38 15.87 -0.49
CA ASP A 13 1.00 16.36 -0.48
C ASP A 13 1.58 16.33 0.94
N ALA A 14 2.81 16.83 1.10
CA ALA A 14 3.51 16.84 2.39
C ALA A 14 2.79 17.64 3.50
N GLY A 15 1.81 18.46 3.16
CA GLY A 15 0.96 19.20 4.10
C GLY A 15 -0.36 18.52 4.44
N THR A 16 -0.72 17.41 3.79
CA THR A 16 -1.95 16.66 4.11
C THR A 16 -1.85 16.06 5.51
N PRO A 17 -2.84 16.28 6.40
CA PRO A 17 -2.88 15.65 7.71
C PRO A 17 -2.88 14.12 7.60
N VAL A 18 -2.12 13.47 8.49
CA VAL A 18 -2.00 12.00 8.52
C VAL A 18 -3.37 11.33 8.63
N ASP A 19 -4.24 11.82 9.50
CA ASP A 19 -5.57 11.25 9.71
C ASP A 19 -6.43 11.30 8.43
N GLU A 20 -6.32 12.37 7.64
CA GLU A 20 -7.01 12.51 6.34
C GLU A 20 -6.47 11.50 5.31
N ALA A 21 -5.15 11.34 5.24
CA ALA A 21 -4.51 10.39 4.33
C ALA A 21 -4.85 8.93 4.71
N CYS A 22 -4.86 8.61 6.01
CA CYS A 22 -5.27 7.31 6.53
C CYS A 22 -6.73 7.00 6.23
N GLU A 23 -7.65 7.96 6.41
CA GLU A 23 -9.06 7.78 6.07
C GLU A 23 -9.26 7.53 4.56
N ALA A 24 -8.53 8.26 3.71
CA ALA A 24 -8.56 8.04 2.26
C ALA A 24 -8.05 6.65 1.89
N ALA A 25 -6.95 6.19 2.49
CA ALA A 25 -6.40 4.86 2.25
C ALA A 25 -7.36 3.75 2.70
N ALA A 26 -7.96 3.91 3.89
CA ALA A 26 -8.96 2.98 4.42
C ALA A 26 -10.16 2.83 3.48
N LYS A 27 -10.67 3.94 2.91
CA LYS A 27 -11.77 3.90 1.93
C LYS A 27 -11.41 3.15 0.65
N LEU A 28 -10.15 3.25 0.19
CA LEU A 28 -9.67 2.51 -0.97
C LEU A 28 -9.52 1.02 -0.68
N LEU A 29 -9.09 0.65 0.52
CA LEU A 29 -8.91 -0.76 0.93
C LEU A 29 -10.23 -1.47 1.24
N TYR A 30 -11.26 -0.75 1.70
CA TYR A 30 -12.53 -1.34 2.13
C TYR A 30 -13.16 -2.36 1.16
N PRO A 31 -13.17 -2.16 -0.17
CA PRO A 31 -13.70 -3.13 -1.14
C PRO A 31 -12.92 -4.46 -1.21
N PHE A 32 -11.69 -4.51 -0.69
CA PHE A 32 -10.82 -5.70 -0.68
C PHE A 32 -10.88 -6.45 0.65
N MET A 33 -11.61 -5.91 1.63
CA MET A 33 -11.80 -6.53 2.94
C MET A 33 -12.88 -7.59 2.86
N ARG A 34 -12.70 -8.68 3.62
CA ARG A 34 -13.69 -9.73 3.72
C ARG A 34 -15.01 -9.14 4.25
N SER A 35 -16.05 -9.23 3.43
CA SER A 35 -17.40 -8.86 3.83
C SER A 35 -18.13 -10.07 4.39
N GLU A 36 -18.95 -9.88 5.43
CA GLU A 36 -19.90 -10.91 5.87
C GLU A 36 -20.94 -11.23 4.77
N ASP A 37 -21.20 -10.28 3.88
CA ASP A 37 -22.17 -10.40 2.79
C ASP A 37 -21.59 -11.10 1.54
N ASP A 38 -20.26 -11.16 1.40
CA ASP A 38 -19.59 -11.84 0.29
C ASP A 38 -18.28 -12.51 0.75
N PRO A 39 -18.37 -13.75 1.27
CA PRO A 39 -17.21 -14.45 1.82
C PRO A 39 -16.30 -15.05 0.75
N GLU A 40 -16.68 -15.01 -0.54
CA GLU A 40 -15.93 -15.60 -1.66
C GLU A 40 -15.27 -14.55 -2.56
N ALA A 41 -15.30 -13.26 -2.18
CA ALA A 41 -14.63 -12.20 -2.92
C ALA A 41 -13.17 -12.55 -3.25
N ASP A 42 -12.71 -12.11 -4.42
CA ASP A 42 -11.38 -12.42 -4.97
C ASP A 42 -10.22 -12.03 -4.02
N TYR A 43 -10.47 -11.08 -3.11
CA TYR A 43 -9.51 -10.64 -2.10
C TYR A 43 -10.06 -10.92 -0.70
N GLN A 44 -9.32 -11.71 0.10
CA GLN A 44 -9.77 -12.22 1.40
C GLN A 44 -8.93 -11.64 2.55
N PHE A 45 -8.88 -10.31 2.69
CA PHE A 45 -8.20 -9.71 3.83
C PHE A 45 -9.14 -9.65 5.04
N ASP A 46 -8.75 -10.30 6.15
CA ASP A 46 -9.57 -10.36 7.37
C ASP A 46 -9.65 -8.98 8.06
N TRP A 47 -8.54 -8.24 8.11
CA TRP A 47 -8.45 -6.87 8.64
C TRP A 47 -7.13 -6.20 8.19
N PHE A 48 -7.08 -4.87 8.24
CA PHE A 48 -5.86 -4.09 7.99
C PHE A 48 -5.50 -3.26 9.22
N LEU A 49 -4.20 -3.05 9.44
CA LEU A 49 -3.71 -2.08 10.43
C LEU A 49 -3.70 -0.70 9.79
N GLN A 50 -4.29 0.31 10.47
CA GLN A 50 -4.05 1.69 10.05
C GLN A 50 -2.56 1.98 10.21
N PRO A 51 -1.98 2.91 9.42
CA PRO A 51 -0.58 3.29 9.57
C PRO A 51 -0.24 3.66 11.01
N ASN A 52 -1.16 4.31 11.72
CA ASN A 52 -0.98 4.68 13.13
C ASN A 52 -0.98 3.49 14.11
N ASP A 53 -1.48 2.32 13.71
CA ASP A 53 -1.54 1.10 14.54
C ASP A 53 -0.29 0.22 14.40
N LEU A 54 0.59 0.52 13.44
CA LEU A 54 1.89 -0.14 13.25
C LEU A 54 2.90 0.40 14.28
N SER A 55 2.65 0.13 15.56
CA SER A 55 3.65 0.36 16.61
C SER A 55 4.39 -0.93 16.93
N GLU A 56 5.63 -1.04 16.47
CA GLU A 56 6.81 -1.40 17.28
C GLU A 56 8.09 -0.99 16.53
N PRO A 57 9.16 -0.68 17.27
CA PRO A 57 10.12 0.36 16.94
C PRO A 57 11.39 -0.24 16.37
N ASP A 58 11.64 -0.01 15.09
CA ASP A 58 12.99 0.31 14.65
C ASP A 58 12.91 1.69 13.98
N ASP A 59 13.76 2.58 14.48
CA ASP A 59 13.79 4.01 14.22
C ASP A 59 13.90 4.33 12.71
N ASP A 60 13.14 5.34 12.24
CA ASP A 60 13.18 6.03 10.92
C ASP A 60 12.23 5.63 9.78
N ASP A 61 11.41 4.57 9.87
CA ASP A 61 10.46 4.24 8.79
C ASP A 61 9.15 5.06 8.90
N ARG A 62 9.16 6.26 8.33
CA ARG A 62 7.92 7.03 8.07
C ARG A 62 6.89 6.10 7.42
N LEU A 63 5.64 6.03 7.87
CA LEU A 63 4.64 5.14 7.23
C LEU A 63 3.90 5.78 6.06
N MET A 64 4.22 7.05 5.80
CA MET A 64 3.66 7.89 4.77
C MET A 64 4.79 8.67 4.10
N TRP A 65 4.81 8.67 2.77
CA TRP A 65 5.79 9.40 1.99
C TRP A 65 5.14 10.07 0.78
N PRO A 66 5.65 11.22 0.32
CA PRO A 66 5.41 11.65 -1.05
C PRO A 66 5.88 10.57 -2.01
N VAL A 67 5.04 10.19 -2.98
CA VAL A 67 5.38 9.13 -3.96
C VAL A 67 6.69 9.45 -4.68
N GLY A 68 6.91 10.73 -5.00
CA GLY A 68 8.14 11.20 -5.63
C GLY A 68 9.43 10.84 -4.88
N ASP A 69 9.37 10.72 -3.56
CA ASP A 69 10.54 10.49 -2.70
C ASP A 69 10.91 9.00 -2.61
N ILE A 70 9.96 8.10 -2.92
CA ILE A 70 10.12 6.65 -2.74
C ILE A 70 10.29 5.89 -4.05
N VAL A 71 10.12 6.52 -5.22
CA VAL A 71 10.21 5.84 -6.53
C VAL A 71 11.49 5.02 -6.65
N GLU A 72 12.65 5.63 -6.39
CA GLU A 72 13.94 4.95 -6.55
C GLU A 72 14.20 3.92 -5.45
N ARG A 73 13.58 4.09 -4.28
CA ARG A 73 13.74 3.25 -3.09
C ARG A 73 12.63 2.22 -2.92
N PHE A 74 11.77 2.03 -3.93
CA PHE A 74 10.58 1.18 -3.82
C PHE A 74 10.90 -0.23 -3.32
N SER A 75 11.98 -0.84 -3.82
CA SER A 75 12.41 -2.17 -3.38
C SER A 75 12.67 -2.22 -1.87
N GLU A 76 13.16 -1.15 -1.24
CA GLU A 76 13.42 -1.12 0.20
C GLU A 76 12.14 -1.21 1.05
N LEU A 77 10.97 -0.91 0.46
CA LEU A 77 9.69 -0.87 1.17
C LEU A 77 9.08 -2.26 1.43
N GLN A 78 9.63 -3.32 0.82
CA GLN A 78 9.13 -4.70 0.99
C GLN A 78 7.61 -4.79 0.83
N VAL A 79 7.11 -4.32 -0.32
CA VAL A 79 5.67 -4.34 -0.66
C VAL A 79 5.41 -5.28 -1.84
N GLU A 80 4.37 -6.08 -1.70
CA GLU A 80 3.94 -7.06 -2.69
C GLU A 80 2.80 -6.54 -3.58
N ALA A 81 2.12 -5.47 -3.15
CA ALA A 81 1.12 -4.77 -3.97
C ALA A 81 1.16 -3.25 -3.86
N ILE A 82 0.56 -2.61 -4.86
CA ILE A 82 0.22 -1.20 -4.92
C ILE A 82 -1.27 -1.07 -5.21
N LEU A 83 -1.96 -0.26 -4.41
CA LEU A 83 -3.33 0.15 -4.65
C LEU A 83 -3.33 1.62 -5.11
N THR A 84 -3.73 1.87 -6.35
CA THR A 84 -3.73 3.21 -6.95
C THR A 84 -4.97 4.02 -6.57
N PRO A 85 -4.96 5.36 -6.71
CA PRO A 85 -6.07 6.21 -6.29
C PRO A 85 -7.39 5.97 -7.05
N ASP A 86 -7.33 5.35 -8.24
CA ASP A 86 -8.50 4.94 -9.02
C ASP A 86 -9.06 3.57 -8.60
N GLY A 87 -8.55 3.00 -7.50
CA GLY A 87 -9.04 1.75 -6.91
C GLY A 87 -8.53 0.49 -7.60
N ARG A 88 -7.44 0.57 -8.38
CA ARG A 88 -6.86 -0.61 -9.04
C ARG A 88 -5.78 -1.25 -8.17
N TRP A 89 -5.90 -2.56 -8.03
CA TRP A 89 -4.92 -3.41 -7.35
C TRP A 89 -3.85 -3.89 -8.33
N HIS A 90 -2.59 -3.67 -7.99
CA HIS A 90 -1.44 -4.12 -8.76
C HIS A 90 -0.51 -4.91 -7.86
N GLU A 91 -0.32 -6.19 -8.14
CA GLU A 91 0.54 -7.06 -7.34
C GLU A 91 1.70 -7.65 -8.14
N ALA A 92 2.69 -8.15 -7.40
CA ALA A 92 3.72 -9.05 -7.91
C ALA A 92 3.10 -10.38 -8.37
N GLU A 93 3.66 -10.99 -9.41
CA GLU A 93 3.15 -12.26 -9.92
C GLU A 93 3.43 -13.42 -8.97
N ALA A 94 2.69 -14.52 -9.12
CA ALA A 94 2.87 -15.72 -8.29
C ALA A 94 4.31 -16.25 -8.37
N GLY A 95 5.01 -16.19 -7.24
CA GLY A 95 6.42 -16.62 -7.13
C GLY A 95 7.44 -15.50 -7.28
N GLN A 96 7.02 -14.27 -7.62
CA GLN A 96 7.87 -13.08 -7.52
C GLN A 96 7.99 -12.62 -6.07
N LEU A 97 9.16 -12.08 -5.73
CA LEU A 97 9.43 -11.43 -4.46
C LEU A 97 9.29 -9.90 -4.60
N TRP A 98 9.23 -9.18 -3.48
CA TRP A 98 9.10 -7.72 -3.44
C TRP A 98 10.29 -6.96 -4.08
N ASP A 99 11.47 -7.60 -4.20
CA ASP A 99 12.66 -7.06 -4.85
C ASP A 99 12.89 -7.59 -6.28
N ASP A 100 11.95 -8.37 -6.82
CA ASP A 100 12.04 -8.84 -8.19
C ASP A 100 12.11 -7.65 -9.17
N GLU A 101 13.05 -7.70 -10.13
CA GLU A 101 13.33 -6.58 -11.02
C GLU A 101 12.10 -6.20 -11.86
N GLU A 102 11.32 -7.17 -12.35
CA GLU A 102 10.13 -6.89 -13.15
C GLU A 102 9.05 -6.20 -12.31
N TRP A 103 8.85 -6.67 -11.07
CA TRP A 103 7.94 -6.04 -10.14
C TRP A 103 8.39 -4.62 -9.78
N VAL A 104 9.67 -4.43 -9.43
CA VAL A 104 10.23 -3.12 -9.07
C VAL A 104 10.13 -2.13 -10.23
N GLN A 105 10.35 -2.55 -11.48
CA GLN A 105 10.20 -1.69 -12.65
C GLN A 105 8.73 -1.32 -12.90
N LYS A 106 7.81 -2.27 -12.81
CA LYS A 106 6.36 -2.03 -12.90
C LYS A 106 5.90 -1.05 -11.82
N ALA A 107 6.32 -1.28 -10.57
CA ALA A 107 6.02 -0.41 -9.45
C ALA A 107 6.56 1.00 -9.64
N ARG A 108 7.82 1.17 -10.05
CA ARG A 108 8.40 2.47 -10.39
C ARG A 108 7.60 3.20 -11.44
N HIS A 109 7.17 2.50 -12.49
CA HIS A 109 6.33 3.10 -13.53
C HIS A 109 5.00 3.61 -12.97
N LEU A 110 4.32 2.82 -12.13
CA LEU A 110 3.09 3.23 -11.45
C LEU A 110 3.32 4.45 -10.55
N LEU A 111 4.36 4.43 -9.71
CA LEU A 111 4.70 5.54 -8.82
C LEU A 111 5.03 6.82 -9.62
N GLN A 112 5.70 6.70 -10.77
CA GLN A 112 5.98 7.85 -11.63
C GLN A 112 4.69 8.51 -12.17
N GLN A 113 3.66 7.73 -12.47
CA GLN A 113 2.35 8.24 -12.90
C GLN A 113 1.60 8.94 -11.76
N HIS A 114 1.90 8.59 -10.50
CA HIS A 114 1.25 9.09 -9.30
C HIS A 114 2.16 9.95 -8.42
N ARG A 115 3.14 10.66 -9.01
CA ARG A 115 4.12 11.49 -8.25
C ARG A 115 3.51 12.55 -7.34
N GLY A 116 2.30 13.01 -7.64
CA GLY A 116 1.55 13.98 -6.83
C GLY A 116 0.70 13.35 -5.73
N CYS A 117 0.89 12.08 -5.41
CA CYS A 117 0.18 11.37 -4.36
C CYS A 117 1.08 11.14 -3.14
N LEU A 118 0.44 10.77 -2.04
CA LEU A 118 1.07 10.17 -0.87
C LEU A 118 0.99 8.65 -0.99
N ALA A 119 2.02 7.96 -0.52
CA ALA A 119 2.09 6.53 -0.41
C ALA A 119 2.07 6.12 1.06
N LEU A 120 1.17 5.21 1.42
CA LEU A 120 1.00 4.71 2.77
C LEU A 120 1.17 3.20 2.79
N ARG A 121 2.16 2.71 3.53
CA ARG A 121 2.40 1.26 3.64
C ARG A 121 1.46 0.67 4.67
N HIS A 122 0.74 -0.38 4.27
CA HIS A 122 -0.22 -1.10 5.10
C HIS A 122 0.16 -2.57 5.19
N MET A 123 -0.16 -3.20 6.32
CA MET A 123 -0.10 -4.64 6.52
C MET A 123 -1.51 -5.21 6.45
N LEU A 124 -1.70 -6.21 5.59
CA LEU A 124 -2.95 -6.91 5.38
C LEU A 124 -2.82 -8.34 5.89
N HIS A 125 -3.87 -8.82 6.55
CA HIS A 125 -3.95 -10.16 7.10
C HIS A 125 -4.76 -11.08 6.19
N VAL A 126 -4.17 -12.24 5.85
CA VAL A 126 -4.76 -13.33 5.06
C VAL A 126 -4.82 -14.61 5.90
#